data_AF-A0A7S4V606-F1
#
_entry.id   AF-A0A7S4V606-F1
#
_cell.length_a   1.000
_cell.length_b   1.000
_cell.length_c   1.000
_cell.angle_alpha   90.00
_cell.angle_beta   90.00
_cell.angle_gamma   90.00
#
_symmetry.space_group_name_H-M   'P 1'
#
loop_
_entity.id
_entity.type
_entity.pdbx_description
1 polymer ?
#
loop_
_entity_poly.entity_id
_entity_poly.type
_entity_poly.pdbx_seq_one_letter_code
_entity_poly.pdbx_strand_id
1 'polypeptide(L)'
;VRNGHNSHEWHQGFYNAIKPSITCSEAASFIVPGQIQAEDYCSHQGVQLETTTDSGGGQNIGFLDSGDYTEYNIDVISTELYTLEARVASQYSSGKMVIKIDDASLVTILIPNTGSWQS
;
A
#
# COMPACT_ATOMS: atom_id res chain seq x y z
N VAL A 1 -24.16 -13.67 -15.13
CA VAL A 1 -24.18 -14.03 -16.57
C VAL A 1 -22.89 -14.76 -16.87
N ARG A 2 -22.92 -16.09 -17.04
CA ARG A 2 -21.73 -16.88 -17.41
C ARG A 2 -21.50 -16.68 -18.90
N ASN A 3 -20.35 -16.17 -19.32
CA ASN A 3 -19.96 -16.16 -20.74
C ASN A 3 -18.45 -16.36 -20.84
N GLY A 4 -18.02 -17.44 -21.48
CA GLY A 4 -16.62 -17.71 -21.77
C GLY A 4 -16.40 -19.11 -22.31
N HIS A 5 -16.66 -19.29 -23.59
CA HIS A 5 -16.20 -20.45 -24.37
C HIS A 5 -14.67 -20.47 -24.39
N ASN A 6 -14.04 -21.63 -24.23
CA ASN A 6 -12.58 -21.82 -24.07
C ASN A 6 -11.73 -21.45 -25.31
N SER A 7 -12.30 -20.74 -26.28
CA SER A 7 -11.67 -20.43 -27.58
C SER A 7 -11.48 -18.94 -27.85
N HIS A 8 -11.71 -18.06 -26.87
CA HIS A 8 -11.38 -16.64 -27.00
C HIS A 8 -10.21 -16.31 -26.08
N GLU A 9 -9.02 -16.23 -26.67
CA GLU A 9 -7.90 -15.53 -26.05
C GLU A 9 -8.23 -14.04 -26.07
N TRP A 10 -8.63 -13.50 -24.93
CA TRP A 10 -8.73 -12.06 -24.77
C TRP A 10 -7.33 -11.48 -24.91
N HIS A 11 -7.11 -10.64 -25.91
CA HIS A 11 -5.84 -9.95 -26.05
C HIS A 11 -5.63 -9.07 -24.81
N GLN A 12 -4.56 -9.28 -24.04
CA GLN A 12 -4.27 -8.54 -22.80
C GLN A 12 -4.31 -7.03 -23.01
N GLY A 13 -3.93 -6.56 -24.21
CA GLY A 13 -4.02 -5.16 -24.60
C GLY A 13 -5.45 -4.62 -24.69
N PHE A 14 -6.43 -5.42 -25.14
CA PHE A 14 -7.84 -5.02 -25.17
C PHE A 14 -8.42 -4.97 -23.77
N TYR A 15 -8.19 -6.02 -22.95
CA TYR A 15 -8.61 -6.04 -21.55
C TYR A 15 -8.07 -4.83 -20.77
N ASN A 16 -6.79 -4.49 -20.95
CA ASN A 16 -6.19 -3.32 -20.31
C ASN A 16 -6.73 -1.97 -20.82
N ALA A 17 -7.21 -1.91 -22.06
CA ALA A 17 -7.76 -0.68 -22.65
C ALA A 17 -9.23 -0.44 -22.27
N ILE A 18 -9.98 -1.50 -21.97
CA ILE A 18 -11.40 -1.39 -21.59
C ILE A 18 -11.66 -1.61 -20.10
N LYS A 19 -10.66 -2.05 -19.31
CA LYS A 19 -10.82 -2.12 -17.86
C LYS A 19 -11.09 -0.71 -17.33
N PRO A 20 -12.14 -0.51 -16.52
CA PRO A 20 -12.33 0.76 -15.84
C PRO A 20 -11.03 1.13 -15.11
N SER A 21 -10.62 2.39 -15.22
CA SER A 21 -9.59 2.92 -14.32
C SER A 21 -10.24 3.05 -12.95
N ILE A 22 -10.26 1.95 -12.20
CA ILE A 22 -10.82 1.91 -10.85
C ILE A 22 -9.94 2.81 -9.99
N THR A 23 -10.55 3.81 -9.37
CA THR A 23 -9.87 4.70 -8.41
C THR A 23 -9.62 3.96 -7.10
N CYS A 24 -8.68 4.43 -6.27
CA CYS A 24 -8.45 3.76 -4.99
C CYS A 24 -9.74 3.61 -4.15
N SER A 25 -10.60 4.64 -4.14
CA SER A 25 -11.89 4.62 -3.42
C SER A 25 -12.86 3.53 -3.87
N GLU A 26 -12.65 2.94 -5.05
CA GLU A 26 -13.47 1.85 -5.60
C GLU A 26 -12.79 0.47 -5.49
N ALA A 27 -11.54 0.41 -5.00
CA ALA A 27 -10.84 -0.83 -4.73
C ALA A 27 -11.46 -1.56 -3.53
N ALA A 28 -11.12 -2.84 -3.34
CA ALA A 28 -11.51 -3.54 -2.11
C ALA A 28 -10.93 -2.81 -0.89
N SER A 29 -11.75 -2.62 0.15
CA SER A 29 -11.33 -1.94 1.37
C SER A 29 -10.77 -2.91 2.41
N PHE A 30 -9.80 -2.43 3.19
CA PHE A 30 -9.34 -3.10 4.41
C PHE A 30 -10.20 -2.66 5.60
N ILE A 31 -10.62 -3.63 6.41
CA ILE A 31 -11.32 -3.33 7.65
C ILE A 31 -10.33 -2.79 8.69
N VAL A 32 -10.64 -1.64 9.28
CA VAL A 32 -9.87 -1.02 10.37
C VAL A 32 -10.71 -1.05 11.66
N PRO A 33 -10.19 -1.57 12.78
CA PRO A 33 -8.79 -1.94 13.01
C PRO A 33 -8.41 -3.30 12.39
N GLY A 34 -7.18 -3.39 11.89
CA GLY A 34 -6.66 -4.58 11.21
C GLY A 34 -5.22 -4.36 10.73
N GLN A 35 -4.61 -5.43 10.20
CA GLN A 35 -3.31 -5.36 9.54
C GLN A 35 -3.50 -5.11 8.05
N ILE A 36 -2.73 -4.16 7.51
CA ILE A 36 -2.65 -3.88 6.08
C ILE A 36 -1.20 -4.13 5.66
N GLN A 37 -0.98 -4.99 4.65
CA GLN A 37 0.36 -5.18 4.11
C GLN A 37 0.77 -3.97 3.28
N ALA A 38 2.05 -3.60 3.35
CA ALA A 38 2.53 -2.40 2.67
C ALA A 38 2.38 -2.55 1.15
N GLU A 39 2.60 -3.74 0.61
CA GLU A 39 2.50 -4.08 -0.80
C GLU A 39 1.07 -4.13 -1.37
N ASP A 40 0.03 -4.13 -0.53
CA ASP A 40 -1.36 -4.28 -0.96
C ASP A 40 -2.04 -2.93 -1.26
N TYR A 41 -1.27 -1.95 -1.77
CA TYR A 41 -1.79 -0.64 -2.14
C TYR A 41 -2.73 -0.70 -3.36
N CYS A 42 -3.74 0.17 -3.37
CA CYS A 42 -4.65 0.37 -4.51
C CYS A 42 -4.06 1.34 -5.56
N SER A 43 -3.15 2.21 -5.13
CA SER A 43 -2.55 3.31 -5.90
C SER A 43 -1.21 3.68 -5.26
N HIS A 44 -0.23 4.06 -6.07
CA HIS A 44 1.10 4.40 -5.59
C HIS A 44 1.83 5.31 -6.58
N GLN A 45 2.89 5.95 -6.09
CA GLN A 45 3.87 6.65 -6.93
C GLN A 45 5.27 6.46 -6.37
N GLY A 46 6.23 6.17 -7.27
CA GLY A 46 7.67 6.14 -6.97
C GLY A 46 8.18 4.91 -6.20
N VAL A 47 7.30 4.17 -5.54
CA VAL A 47 7.70 3.01 -4.73
C VAL A 47 8.09 1.78 -5.54
N GLN A 48 8.96 0.94 -4.96
CA GLN A 48 9.26 -0.40 -5.46
C GLN A 48 9.07 -1.44 -4.38
N LEU A 49 8.75 -2.67 -4.77
CA LEU A 49 8.67 -3.81 -3.86
C LEU A 49 9.95 -4.62 -3.92
N GLU A 50 10.38 -5.12 -2.77
CA GLU A 50 11.44 -6.11 -2.65
C GLU A 50 11.04 -7.19 -1.65
N THR A 51 11.61 -8.39 -1.80
CA THR A 51 11.40 -9.49 -0.85
C THR A 51 12.01 -9.12 0.49
N THR A 52 11.22 -9.20 1.56
CA THR A 52 11.72 -8.94 2.91
C THR A 52 12.38 -10.16 3.53
N THR A 53 13.40 -9.95 4.36
CA THR A 53 13.96 -11.00 5.22
C THR A 53 13.31 -11.06 6.60
N ASP A 54 12.28 -10.26 6.83
CA ASP A 54 11.61 -10.15 8.12
C ASP A 54 10.72 -11.37 8.43
N SER A 55 10.38 -11.53 9.70
CA SER A 55 9.49 -12.59 10.18
C SER A 55 8.11 -12.43 9.54
N GLY A 56 7.66 -13.49 8.84
CA GLY A 56 6.45 -13.50 8.01
C GLY A 56 6.74 -13.57 6.51
N GLY A 57 7.96 -13.21 6.09
CA GLY A 57 8.31 -13.10 4.67
C GLY A 57 7.43 -12.05 3.96
N GLY A 58 7.17 -12.26 2.68
CA GLY A 58 6.40 -11.31 1.86
C GLY A 58 7.30 -10.26 1.21
N GLN A 59 6.76 -9.06 1.02
CA GLN A 59 7.50 -7.94 0.46
C GLN A 59 7.47 -6.73 1.40
N ASN A 60 8.45 -5.85 1.25
CA ASN A 60 8.38 -4.50 1.79
C ASN A 60 8.39 -3.49 0.65
N ILE A 61 7.88 -2.30 0.94
CA ILE A 61 8.14 -1.12 0.11
C ILE A 61 9.57 -0.66 0.36
N GLY A 62 10.29 -0.36 -0.72
CA GLY A 62 11.63 0.20 -0.71
C GLY A 62 11.81 1.29 -1.75
N PHE A 63 13.05 1.81 -1.83
CA PHE A 63 13.46 2.83 -2.80
C PHE A 63 12.65 4.14 -2.73
N LEU A 64 12.25 4.53 -1.52
CA LEU A 64 11.41 5.71 -1.28
C LEU A 64 12.17 7.03 -1.42
N ASP A 65 11.61 7.93 -2.21
CA ASP A 65 12.00 9.32 -2.34
C ASP A 65 10.96 10.29 -1.74
N SER A 66 11.34 11.55 -1.58
CA SER A 66 10.42 12.59 -1.10
C SER A 66 9.29 12.83 -2.10
N GLY A 67 8.05 12.60 -1.67
CA GLY A 67 6.85 12.75 -2.51
C GLY A 67 6.27 11.43 -3.00
N ASP A 68 6.96 10.31 -2.76
CA ASP A 68 6.41 8.99 -2.99
C ASP A 68 5.27 8.69 -2.03
N TYR A 69 4.34 7.86 -2.48
CA TYR A 69 3.18 7.50 -1.69
C TYR A 69 2.63 6.13 -2.06
N THR A 70 1.88 5.58 -1.12
CA THR A 70 0.91 4.50 -1.34
C THR A 70 -0.42 4.91 -0.75
N GLU A 71 -1.49 4.49 -1.41
CA GLU A 71 -2.87 4.67 -0.95
C GLU A 71 -3.47 3.30 -0.66
N TYR A 72 -4.38 3.28 0.30
CA TYR A 72 -5.14 2.10 0.70
C TYR A 72 -6.60 2.51 0.87
N ASN A 73 -7.52 1.72 0.35
CA ASN A 73 -8.93 1.90 0.65
C ASN A 73 -9.24 1.23 1.99
N ILE A 74 -9.88 1.94 2.91
CA ILE A 74 -10.17 1.42 4.25
C ILE A 74 -11.65 1.59 4.60
N ASP A 75 -12.17 0.69 5.41
CA ASP A 75 -13.49 0.76 6.01
C ASP A 75 -13.33 0.75 7.54
N VAL A 76 -13.65 1.89 8.16
CA VAL A 76 -13.45 2.13 9.59
C VAL A 76 -14.72 1.75 10.33
N ILE A 77 -14.66 0.71 11.17
CA ILE A 77 -15.87 0.10 11.75
C ILE A 77 -16.47 0.90 12.92
N SER A 78 -15.72 1.83 13.51
CA SER A 78 -16.13 2.60 14.69
C SER A 78 -15.48 3.99 14.71
N THR A 79 -16.17 4.99 15.24
CA THR A 79 -15.59 6.33 15.42
C THR A 79 -14.92 6.43 16.79
N GLU A 80 -13.62 6.09 16.85
CA GLU A 80 -12.82 6.14 18.07
C GLU A 80 -11.36 6.50 17.81
N LEU A 81 -10.53 6.48 18.86
CA LEU A 81 -9.08 6.68 18.74
C LEU A 81 -8.42 5.34 18.37
N TYR A 82 -7.61 5.38 17.31
CA TYR A 82 -6.84 4.23 16.86
C TYR A 82 -5.35 4.41 17.15
N THR A 83 -4.70 3.31 17.55
CA THR A 83 -3.23 3.22 17.55
C THR A 83 -2.78 2.79 16.16
N LEU A 84 -1.93 3.59 15.53
CA LEU A 84 -1.27 3.22 14.28
C LEU A 84 0.12 2.69 14.58
N GLU A 85 0.38 1.46 14.16
CA GLU A 85 1.67 0.80 14.25
C GLU A 85 2.21 0.55 12.84
N ALA A 86 3.43 1.00 12.58
CA ALA A 86 4.11 0.79 11.32
C ALA A 86 5.36 -0.08 11.56
N ARG A 87 5.51 -1.14 10.77
CA ARG A 87 6.73 -1.94 10.74
C ARG A 87 7.68 -1.32 9.73
N VAL A 88 8.84 -0.88 10.19
CA VAL A 88 9.74 -0.01 9.43
C VAL A 88 11.17 -0.51 9.54
N ALA A 89 11.95 -0.32 8.48
CA ALA A 89 13.37 -0.57 8.42
C ALA A 89 14.06 0.65 7.78
N SER A 90 15.20 1.07 8.34
CA SER A 90 15.97 2.20 7.85
C SER A 90 17.41 2.13 8.33
N GLN A 91 18.34 2.33 7.40
CA GLN A 91 19.76 2.53 7.72
C GLN A 91 20.05 3.91 8.34
N TYR A 92 19.12 4.86 8.22
CA TYR A 92 19.29 6.26 8.61
C TYR A 92 18.14 6.76 9.50
N SER A 93 18.37 7.83 10.26
CA SER A 93 17.36 8.46 11.13
C SER A 93 16.67 9.68 10.51
N SER A 94 16.77 9.86 9.18
CA SER A 94 16.22 11.01 8.45
C SER A 94 14.84 10.74 7.85
N GLY A 95 14.39 9.49 7.83
CA GLY A 95 13.12 9.08 7.23
C GLY A 95 11.92 9.69 7.94
N LYS A 96 10.90 10.05 7.17
CA LYS A 96 9.62 10.58 7.66
C LYS A 96 8.49 9.99 6.84
N MET A 97 7.42 9.60 7.53
CA MET A 97 6.18 9.15 6.92
C MET A 97 5.06 10.06 7.37
N VAL A 98 4.22 10.53 6.44
CA VAL A 98 3.04 11.34 6.76
C VAL A 98 1.81 10.49 6.46
N ILE A 99 0.97 10.31 7.47
CA ILE A 99 -0.31 9.61 7.33
C ILE A 99 -1.39 10.64 7.03
N LYS A 100 -2.18 10.37 5.98
CA LYS A 100 -3.28 11.21 5.54
C LYS A 100 -4.57 10.40 5.43
N ILE A 101 -5.69 11.07 5.63
CA ILE A 101 -7.03 10.60 5.22
C ILE A 101 -7.64 11.70 4.37
N ASP A 102 -8.11 11.38 3.17
CA ASP A 102 -8.71 12.34 2.23
C ASP A 102 -7.86 13.62 2.07
N ASP A 103 -6.56 13.44 1.82
CA ASP A 103 -5.53 14.49 1.72
C ASP A 103 -5.23 15.30 3.00
N ALA A 104 -6.01 15.16 4.06
CA ALA A 104 -5.76 15.79 5.34
C ALA A 104 -4.65 15.06 6.10
N SER A 105 -3.55 15.76 6.42
CA SER A 105 -2.45 15.20 7.21
C SER A 105 -2.85 15.04 8.67
N LEU A 106 -2.75 13.81 9.19
CA LEU A 106 -3.14 13.48 10.57
C LEU A 106 -1.93 13.40 11.49
N VAL A 107 -0.91 12.65 11.07
CA VAL A 107 0.30 12.41 11.87
C VAL A 107 1.54 12.30 10.99
N THR A 108 2.67 12.78 11.51
CA THR A 108 3.98 12.51 10.94
C THR A 108 4.74 11.58 11.87
N ILE A 109 5.21 10.47 11.33
CA ILE A 109 6.01 9.46 12.02
C ILE A 109 7.47 9.68 11.61
N LEU A 110 8.34 9.85 12.61
CA LEU A 110 9.78 9.89 12.38
C LEU A 110 10.30 8.45 12.36
N ILE A 111 11.03 8.09 11.32
CA ILE A 111 11.58 6.75 11.17
C ILE A 111 12.96 6.72 11.82
N PRO A 112 13.16 5.94 12.91
CA PRO A 112 14.46 5.82 13.54
C PRO A 112 15.41 5.00 12.65
N ASN A 113 16.71 5.09 12.95
CA ASN A 113 17.66 4.12 12.42
C ASN A 113 17.44 2.77 13.13
N THR A 114 17.17 1.73 12.36
CA THR A 114 16.94 0.36 12.83
C THR A 114 18.13 -0.56 12.52
N GLY A 115 19.14 -0.06 11.81
CA GLY A 115 20.45 -0.68 11.61
C GLY A 115 20.71 -1.11 10.16
N SER A 116 19.66 -1.42 9.39
CA SER A 116 19.77 -1.83 7.99
C SER A 116 18.45 -1.59 7.25
N TRP A 117 18.46 -1.76 5.92
CA TRP A 117 17.27 -1.69 5.08
C TRP A 117 16.28 -2.85 5.27
N GLN A 118 16.69 -3.87 6.02
CA GLN A 118 15.94 -5.12 6.26
C GLN A 118 15.89 -5.48 7.75
N SER A 119 16.06 -4.50 8.66
CA SER A 119 16.08 -4.70 10.12
C SER A 119 15.48 -3.49 10.81
#